data_AF-A0A1Q7Y652-F1
#
_entry.id   AF-A0A1Q7Y652-F1
#
_cell.length_a   1.000
_cell.length_b   1.000
_cell.length_c   1.000
_cell.angle_alpha   90.00
_cell.angle_beta   90.00
_cell.angle_gamma   90.00
#
_symmetry.space_group_name_H-M   'P 1'
#
loop_
_entity.id
_entity.type
_entity.pdbx_description
1 polymer ?
#
loop_
_entity_poly.entity_id
_entity_poly.type
_entity_poly.pdbx_seq_one_letter_code
_entity_poly.pdbx_strand_id
1 'polypeptide(L)'
;MKNKFLAAAIVAATIAIAITLLADAHLLPLPALIPTLLRWLAIFLIAAYATSRRSLTTWIFVGLLAGAELGYDAPAFAVNLQLLGTIFLRLIKVIIAPLLFGVLVVGIAGHSDLRKVGRLGIKSLIYFEVVSTVAMLIGYAAIHISRAGEGVHLPPSSAAQSLNVSPHTATQLITDIFPENIAKSVAEGQVLQIVVFSVLFAMALILVPDSKRRPMLAFAESLSETMFKFTNLVMYAAPLGVFGAVSYTVGHLGLGVLLPLAKLLATMYVALAFFIVCVLLPIVLWVRIPLRRFINAAAEPVTIGFATASSEATLPSAIEQLESFGVPREIVAFVLPTGYSFNMDGASLYQSLALFFVVQAAGLHPSIGQQVLMILTLLISSKG
;
A
#
# COMPACT_ATOMS: atom_id res chain seq x y z
N MET A 1 -25.35 -17.79 14.29
CA MET A 1 -26.09 -16.68 13.63
C MET A 1 -25.24 -15.89 12.64
N LYS A 2 -23.99 -15.51 12.96
CA LYS A 2 -23.12 -14.65 12.12
C LYS A 2 -22.78 -15.23 10.72
N ASN A 3 -22.53 -16.53 10.60
CA ASN A 3 -22.29 -17.17 9.29
C ASN A 3 -23.56 -17.29 8.41
N LYS A 4 -24.76 -17.25 9.01
CA LYS A 4 -26.02 -17.32 8.24
C LYS A 4 -26.29 -16.01 7.49
N PHE A 5 -25.94 -14.85 8.07
CA PHE A 5 -26.05 -13.55 7.40
C PHE A 5 -25.06 -13.40 6.24
N LEU A 6 -23.80 -13.84 6.43
CA LEU A 6 -22.82 -13.84 5.34
C LEU A 6 -23.26 -14.77 4.20
N ALA A 7 -23.70 -15.99 4.53
CA ALA A 7 -24.21 -16.92 3.53
C ALA A 7 -25.44 -16.34 2.80
N ALA A 8 -26.37 -15.70 3.51
CA ALA A 8 -27.53 -15.04 2.91
C ALA A 8 -27.13 -13.87 2.00
N ALA A 9 -26.16 -13.04 2.42
CA ALA A 9 -25.65 -11.93 1.61
C ALA A 9 -24.91 -12.40 0.36
N ILE A 10 -24.09 -13.44 0.47
CA ILE A 10 -23.40 -14.06 -0.68
C ILE A 10 -24.42 -14.67 -1.63
N VAL A 11 -25.38 -15.45 -1.13
CA VAL A 11 -26.44 -16.05 -1.95
C VAL A 11 -27.28 -14.97 -2.63
N ALA A 12 -27.67 -13.92 -1.92
CA ALA A 12 -28.39 -12.78 -2.50
C ALA A 12 -27.58 -12.07 -3.58
N ALA A 13 -26.27 -11.85 -3.37
CA ALA A 13 -25.38 -11.26 -4.36
C ALA A 13 -25.20 -12.17 -5.59
N THR A 14 -25.03 -13.48 -5.39
CA THR A 14 -24.92 -14.44 -6.49
C THR A 14 -26.22 -14.51 -7.31
N ILE A 15 -27.37 -14.50 -6.64
CA ILE A 15 -28.68 -14.46 -7.30
C ILE A 15 -28.87 -13.14 -8.05
N ALA A 16 -28.52 -12.00 -7.45
CA ALA A 16 -28.59 -10.70 -8.09
C ALA A 16 -27.73 -10.65 -9.36
N ILE A 17 -26.47 -11.10 -9.28
CA ILE A 17 -25.56 -11.17 -10.43
C ILE A 17 -26.12 -12.10 -11.51
N ALA A 18 -26.60 -13.29 -11.14
CA ALA A 18 -27.16 -14.25 -12.10
C ALA A 18 -28.41 -13.70 -12.81
N ILE A 19 -29.30 -13.03 -12.09
CA ILE A 19 -30.51 -12.43 -12.66
C ILE A 19 -30.16 -11.25 -13.58
N THR A 20 -29.18 -10.42 -13.20
CA THR A 20 -28.69 -9.32 -14.07
C THR A 20 -28.09 -9.87 -15.36
N LEU A 21 -27.24 -10.89 -15.28
CA LEU A 21 -26.63 -11.52 -16.46
C LEU A 21 -27.68 -12.18 -17.39
N LEU A 22 -28.71 -12.82 -16.82
CA LEU A 22 -29.78 -13.44 -17.60
C LEU A 22 -30.74 -12.41 -18.22
N ALA A 23 -30.97 -11.28 -17.55
CA ALA A 23 -31.73 -10.16 -18.08
C ALA A 23 -31.00 -9.46 -19.24
N ASP A 24 -29.68 -9.23 -19.09
CA ASP A 24 -28.82 -8.65 -20.14
C ASP A 24 -28.67 -9.58 -21.35
N ALA A 25 -28.69 -10.90 -21.15
CA ALA A 25 -28.67 -11.90 -22.22
C ALA A 25 -30.03 -12.07 -22.94
N HIS A 26 -31.04 -11.27 -22.61
CA HIS A 26 -32.43 -11.37 -23.12
C HIS A 26 -33.11 -12.73 -22.88
N LEU A 27 -32.57 -13.56 -21.97
CA LEU A 27 -33.13 -14.88 -21.64
C LEU A 27 -34.31 -14.77 -20.65
N LEU A 28 -34.40 -13.66 -19.92
CA LEU A 28 -35.48 -13.33 -19.00
C LEU A 28 -35.99 -11.92 -19.33
N PRO A 29 -37.22 -11.75 -19.86
CA PRO A 29 -37.80 -10.44 -20.12
C PRO A 29 -38.29 -9.82 -18.80
N LEU A 30 -37.34 -9.38 -17.96
CA LEU A 30 -37.62 -8.67 -16.72
C LEU A 30 -37.51 -7.16 -16.94
N PRO A 31 -38.37 -6.34 -16.31
CA PRO A 31 -38.17 -4.91 -16.23
C PRO A 31 -36.79 -4.60 -15.64
N ALA A 32 -36.04 -3.66 -16.23
CA ALA A 32 -34.69 -3.26 -15.80
C ALA A 32 -34.60 -2.85 -14.31
N LEU A 33 -35.72 -2.48 -13.71
CA LEU A 33 -35.82 -2.12 -12.29
C LEU A 33 -35.57 -3.32 -11.35
N ILE A 34 -35.94 -4.54 -11.74
CA ILE A 34 -35.81 -5.75 -10.92
C ILE A 34 -34.34 -6.14 -10.66
N PRO A 35 -33.47 -6.31 -11.69
CA PRO A 35 -32.06 -6.62 -11.47
C PRO A 35 -31.34 -5.51 -10.69
N THR A 36 -31.68 -4.25 -10.93
CA THR A 36 -31.14 -3.12 -10.16
C THR A 36 -31.51 -3.19 -8.68
N LEU A 37 -32.79 -3.39 -8.34
CA LEU A 37 -33.21 -3.53 -6.94
C LEU A 37 -32.56 -4.72 -6.24
N LEU A 38 -32.34 -5.83 -6.95
CA LEU A 38 -31.67 -7.01 -6.40
C LEU A 38 -30.19 -6.75 -6.08
N ARG A 39 -29.47 -6.02 -6.95
CA ARG A 39 -28.07 -5.62 -6.68
C ARG A 39 -27.96 -4.71 -5.46
N TRP A 40 -28.83 -3.70 -5.36
CA TRP A 40 -28.87 -2.82 -4.19
C TRP A 40 -29.27 -3.55 -2.91
N LEU A 41 -30.21 -4.50 -2.98
CA LEU A 41 -30.56 -5.36 -1.86
C LEU A 41 -29.37 -6.22 -1.40
N ALA A 42 -28.60 -6.78 -2.33
CA ALA A 42 -27.39 -7.53 -2.02
C ALA A 42 -26.35 -6.66 -1.30
N ILE A 43 -26.06 -5.45 -1.81
CA ILE A 43 -25.16 -4.49 -1.14
C ILE A 43 -25.67 -4.14 0.25
N PHE A 44 -26.97 -3.89 0.40
CA PHE A 44 -27.58 -3.58 1.70
C PHE A 44 -27.40 -4.73 2.69
N LEU A 45 -27.58 -5.99 2.26
CA LEU A 45 -27.34 -7.16 3.11
C LEU A 45 -25.87 -7.30 3.50
N ILE A 46 -24.93 -7.01 2.59
CA ILE A 46 -23.49 -6.99 2.88
C ILE A 46 -23.17 -5.87 3.88
N ALA A 47 -23.75 -4.68 3.72
CA ALA A 47 -23.59 -3.56 4.63
C ALA A 47 -24.17 -3.87 6.03
N ALA A 48 -25.36 -4.49 6.09
CA ALA A 48 -25.96 -4.97 7.33
C ALA A 48 -25.04 -5.99 8.03
N TYR A 49 -24.43 -6.92 7.28
CA TYR A 49 -23.42 -7.80 7.83
C TYR A 49 -22.15 -7.04 8.31
N ALA A 50 -21.70 -6.02 7.58
CA ALA A 50 -20.55 -5.21 7.93
C ALA A 50 -20.72 -4.49 9.29
N THR A 51 -21.94 -4.00 9.59
CA THR A 51 -22.25 -3.40 10.90
C THR A 51 -21.98 -4.36 12.08
N SER A 52 -22.15 -5.67 11.86
CA SER A 52 -21.92 -6.71 12.87
C SER A 52 -20.43 -7.08 13.06
N ARG A 53 -19.56 -6.74 12.09
CA ARG A 53 -18.12 -7.05 12.12
C ARG A 53 -17.25 -5.89 12.59
N ARG A 54 -17.74 -4.64 12.53
CA ARG A 54 -17.01 -3.40 12.88
C ARG A 54 -15.56 -3.33 12.36
N SER A 55 -15.24 -4.05 11.29
CA SER A 55 -13.91 -4.05 10.66
C SER A 55 -13.88 -3.01 9.56
N LEU A 56 -12.85 -2.16 9.58
CA LEU A 56 -12.66 -1.12 8.58
C LEU A 56 -12.54 -1.71 7.17
N THR A 57 -11.79 -2.79 7.01
CA THR A 57 -11.62 -3.49 5.73
C THR A 57 -12.95 -3.93 5.12
N THR A 58 -13.88 -4.39 5.97
CA THR A 58 -15.23 -4.79 5.50
C THR A 58 -16.01 -3.57 5.00
N TRP A 59 -15.90 -2.43 5.69
CA TRP A 59 -16.56 -1.19 5.27
C TRP A 59 -15.94 -0.58 4.01
N ILE A 60 -14.61 -0.67 3.84
CA ILE A 60 -13.94 -0.26 2.59
C ILE A 60 -14.46 -1.11 1.42
N PHE A 61 -14.60 -2.42 1.63
CA PHE A 61 -15.15 -3.32 0.61
C PHE A 61 -16.62 -3.01 0.28
N VAL A 62 -17.45 -2.69 1.28
CA VAL A 62 -18.82 -2.20 1.05
C VAL A 62 -18.81 -0.90 0.24
N GLY A 63 -17.94 0.05 0.59
CA GLY A 63 -17.79 1.31 -0.14
C GLY A 63 -17.37 1.10 -1.59
N LEU A 64 -16.44 0.19 -1.85
CA LEU A 64 -16.03 -0.23 -3.20
C LEU A 64 -17.21 -0.77 -4.00
N LEU A 65 -17.97 -1.73 -3.46
CA LEU A 65 -19.12 -2.33 -4.14
C LEU A 65 -20.24 -1.31 -4.40
N ALA A 66 -20.63 -0.57 -3.37
CA ALA A 66 -21.66 0.47 -3.48
C ALA A 66 -21.25 1.58 -4.45
N GLY A 67 -19.97 1.95 -4.47
CA GLY A 67 -19.44 2.96 -5.37
C GLY A 67 -19.49 2.48 -6.82
N ALA A 68 -19.04 1.25 -7.08
CA ALA A 68 -19.08 0.66 -8.42
C ALA A 68 -20.52 0.55 -8.96
N GLU A 69 -21.46 0.07 -8.15
CA GLU A 69 -22.87 -0.05 -8.55
C GLU A 69 -23.52 1.31 -8.79
N LEU A 70 -23.26 2.31 -7.93
CA LEU A 70 -23.76 3.67 -8.16
C LEU A 70 -23.16 4.31 -9.41
N GLY A 71 -21.86 4.07 -9.67
CA GLY A 71 -21.18 4.53 -10.88
C GLY A 71 -21.82 3.96 -12.15
N TYR A 72 -22.25 2.70 -12.10
CA TYR A 72 -22.91 2.05 -13.21
C TYR A 72 -24.38 2.49 -13.40
N ASP A 73 -25.16 2.54 -12.32
CA ASP A 73 -26.60 2.83 -12.38
C ASP A 73 -26.91 4.31 -12.60
N ALA A 74 -26.09 5.21 -12.06
CA ALA A 74 -26.32 6.66 -12.07
C ALA A 74 -25.05 7.45 -12.40
N PRO A 75 -24.44 7.27 -13.60
CA PRO A 75 -23.15 7.86 -13.95
C PRO A 75 -23.13 9.39 -13.85
N ALA A 76 -24.22 10.06 -14.25
CA ALA A 76 -24.33 11.52 -14.17
C ALA A 76 -24.26 12.04 -12.72
N PHE A 77 -24.80 11.29 -11.75
CA PHE A 77 -24.68 11.63 -10.33
C PHE A 77 -23.32 11.24 -9.78
N ALA A 78 -22.83 10.05 -10.13
CA ALA A 78 -21.57 9.47 -9.67
C ALA A 78 -20.35 10.34 -9.95
N VAL A 79 -20.32 11.07 -11.08
CA VAL A 79 -19.23 12.01 -11.40
C VAL A 79 -19.07 13.10 -10.33
N ASN A 80 -20.16 13.54 -9.69
CA ASN A 80 -20.10 14.56 -8.64
C ASN A 80 -19.51 14.03 -7.32
N LEU A 81 -19.44 12.71 -7.14
CA LEU A 81 -18.86 12.09 -5.95
C LEU A 81 -17.33 12.10 -5.93
N GLN A 82 -16.68 12.60 -6.99
CA GLN A 82 -15.24 12.85 -7.04
C GLN A 82 -14.75 13.68 -5.84
N LEU A 83 -15.60 14.57 -5.30
CA LEU A 83 -15.30 15.37 -4.12
C LEU A 83 -14.87 14.51 -2.93
N LEU A 84 -15.57 13.41 -2.66
CA LEU A 84 -15.28 12.53 -1.52
C LEU A 84 -13.92 11.85 -1.69
N GLY A 85 -13.64 11.33 -2.89
CA GLY A 85 -12.33 10.75 -3.23
C GLY A 85 -11.21 11.79 -3.12
N THR A 86 -11.45 13.02 -3.59
CA THR A 86 -10.48 14.12 -3.53
C THR A 86 -10.17 14.53 -2.10
N ILE A 87 -11.19 14.65 -1.23
CA ILE A 87 -10.99 14.95 0.20
C ILE A 87 -10.14 13.85 0.85
N PHE A 88 -10.47 12.57 0.59
CA PHE A 88 -9.72 11.45 1.14
C PHE A 88 -8.25 11.45 0.69
N LEU A 89 -7.99 11.67 -0.61
CA LEU A 89 -6.63 11.79 -1.13
C LEU A 89 -5.86 12.95 -0.51
N ARG A 90 -6.51 14.09 -0.25
CA ARG A 90 -5.87 15.23 0.45
C ARG A 90 -5.49 14.88 1.89
N LEU A 91 -6.37 14.18 2.62
CA LEU A 91 -6.07 13.72 3.98
C LEU A 91 -4.88 12.76 4.02
N ILE A 92 -4.79 11.84 3.05
CA ILE A 92 -3.64 10.94 2.91
C ILE A 92 -2.36 11.73 2.57
N LYS A 93 -2.42 12.68 1.63
CA LYS A 93 -1.24 13.47 1.23
C LYS A 93 -0.60 14.25 2.37
N VAL A 94 -1.39 14.79 3.31
CA VAL A 94 -0.89 15.55 4.47
C VAL A 94 -0.05 14.69 5.42
N ILE A 95 -0.31 13.38 5.47
CA ILE A 95 0.42 12.45 6.34
C ILE A 95 1.84 12.19 5.82
N ILE A 96 2.03 12.17 4.49
CA ILE A 96 3.24 11.64 3.84
C ILE A 96 4.52 12.32 4.35
N ALA A 97 4.59 13.65 4.29
CA ALA A 97 5.84 14.35 4.59
C ALA A 97 6.27 14.27 6.07
N PRO A 98 5.40 14.56 7.06
CA PRO A 98 5.78 14.41 8.47
C PRO A 98 6.09 12.96 8.87
N LEU A 99 5.35 11.99 8.31
CA LEU A 99 5.57 10.58 8.58
C LEU A 99 6.92 10.12 8.03
N LEU A 100 7.22 10.40 6.75
CA LEU A 100 8.52 10.07 6.15
C LEU A 100 9.68 10.68 6.92
N PHE A 101 9.58 11.96 7.30
CA PHE A 101 10.61 12.62 8.09
C PHE A 101 10.82 11.92 9.43
N GLY A 102 9.75 11.71 10.21
CA GLY A 102 9.83 11.07 11.51
C GLY A 102 10.43 9.66 11.40
N VAL A 103 9.88 8.81 10.53
CA VAL A 103 10.28 7.40 10.43
C VAL A 103 11.72 7.26 9.93
N LEU A 104 12.14 8.05 8.94
CA LEU A 104 13.53 8.02 8.46
C LEU A 104 14.52 8.52 9.53
N VAL A 105 14.18 9.60 10.24
CA VAL A 105 15.05 10.12 11.30
C VAL A 105 15.17 9.13 12.45
N VAL A 106 14.06 8.55 12.91
CA VAL A 106 14.06 7.50 13.95
C VAL A 106 14.83 6.27 13.46
N GLY A 107 14.56 5.85 12.23
CA GLY A 107 15.18 4.66 11.64
C GLY A 107 16.70 4.78 11.53
N ILE A 108 17.21 5.93 11.09
CA ILE A 108 18.65 6.14 10.86
C ILE A 108 19.35 6.59 12.15
N ALA A 109 18.83 7.59 12.85
CA ALA A 109 19.50 8.20 14.01
C ALA A 109 19.15 7.55 15.36
N GLY A 110 18.05 6.79 15.45
CA GLY A 110 17.63 6.10 16.67
C GLY A 110 18.57 4.98 17.08
N HIS A 111 19.20 4.33 16.11
CA HIS A 111 20.13 3.24 16.33
C HIS A 111 21.56 3.73 16.60
N SER A 112 21.73 4.70 17.50
CA SER A 112 23.05 5.24 17.89
C SER A 112 24.03 4.20 18.46
N ASP A 113 23.52 3.03 18.82
CA ASP A 113 24.30 1.85 19.21
C ASP A 113 24.66 0.92 18.04
N LEU A 114 24.58 1.35 16.77
CA LEU A 114 25.15 0.59 15.64
C LEU A 114 26.62 0.20 15.88
N ARG A 115 27.37 0.97 16.67
CA ARG A 115 28.71 0.58 17.16
C ARG A 115 28.69 -0.58 18.18
N LYS A 116 27.70 -0.67 19.07
CA LYS A 116 27.52 -1.77 20.03
C LYS A 116 26.87 -3.00 19.42
N VAL A 117 26.02 -2.82 18.41
CA VAL A 117 25.33 -3.90 17.67
C VAL A 117 26.18 -4.41 16.49
N GLY A 118 27.23 -3.68 16.12
CA GLY A 118 28.37 -4.14 15.32
C GLY A 118 27.97 -4.93 14.06
N ARG A 119 28.37 -6.20 14.02
CA ARG A 119 28.12 -7.10 12.88
C ARG A 119 26.65 -7.44 12.68
N LEU A 120 25.84 -7.47 13.74
CA LEU A 120 24.43 -7.86 13.67
C LEU A 120 23.62 -6.84 12.86
N GLY A 121 23.78 -5.54 13.16
CA GLY A 121 23.06 -4.47 12.48
C GLY A 121 23.38 -4.39 10.99
N ILE A 122 24.66 -4.46 10.64
CA ILE A 122 25.10 -4.45 9.24
C ILE A 122 24.55 -5.66 8.48
N LYS A 123 24.58 -6.86 9.08
CA LYS A 123 24.02 -8.07 8.45
C LYS A 123 22.52 -7.93 8.20
N SER A 124 21.77 -7.41 9.18
CA SER A 124 20.32 -7.19 9.04
C SER A 124 19.99 -6.16 7.97
N LEU A 125 20.69 -5.01 7.94
CA LEU A 125 20.46 -3.97 6.93
C LEU A 125 20.79 -4.46 5.52
N ILE A 126 21.92 -5.17 5.32
CA ILE A 126 22.25 -5.77 4.03
C ILE A 126 21.17 -6.77 3.61
N TYR A 127 20.72 -7.61 4.56
CA TYR A 127 19.65 -8.56 4.29
C TYR A 127 18.36 -7.86 3.87
N PHE A 128 17.91 -6.84 4.62
CA PHE A 128 16.70 -6.08 4.30
C PHE A 128 16.80 -5.43 2.92
N GLU A 129 17.94 -4.83 2.63
CA GLU A 129 18.14 -4.13 1.36
C GLU A 129 18.12 -5.06 0.16
N VAL A 130 18.84 -6.19 0.26
CA VAL A 130 18.87 -7.18 -0.82
C VAL A 130 17.50 -7.80 -1.03
N VAL A 131 16.81 -8.21 0.04
CA VAL A 131 15.51 -8.90 -0.07
C VAL A 131 14.41 -7.96 -0.55
N SER A 132 14.35 -6.71 -0.06
CA SER A 132 13.40 -5.71 -0.56
C SER A 132 13.66 -5.34 -2.02
N THR A 133 14.93 -5.23 -2.44
CA THR A 133 15.28 -4.99 -3.85
C THR A 133 14.79 -6.14 -4.73
N VAL A 134 15.00 -7.39 -4.31
CA VAL A 134 14.49 -8.56 -5.03
C VAL A 134 12.95 -8.55 -5.09
N ALA A 135 12.28 -8.18 -4.00
CA ALA A 135 10.82 -8.04 -3.97
C ALA A 135 10.30 -7.00 -4.99
N MET A 136 10.97 -5.84 -5.08
CA MET A 136 10.65 -4.80 -6.07
C MET A 136 10.86 -5.27 -7.51
N LEU A 137 11.96 -5.98 -7.77
CA LEU A 137 12.26 -6.53 -9.09
C LEU A 137 11.25 -7.61 -9.50
N ILE A 138 10.76 -8.42 -8.56
CA ILE A 138 9.66 -9.36 -8.79
C ILE A 138 8.38 -8.58 -9.13
N GLY A 139 8.05 -7.52 -8.39
CA GLY A 139 6.91 -6.65 -8.70
C GLY A 139 6.99 -6.05 -10.11
N TYR A 140 8.17 -5.53 -10.47
CA TYR A 140 8.48 -5.00 -11.79
C TYR A 140 8.34 -6.07 -12.89
N ALA A 141 8.88 -7.27 -12.68
CA ALA A 141 8.76 -8.35 -13.64
C ALA A 141 7.29 -8.81 -13.79
N ALA A 142 6.57 -8.95 -12.68
CA ALA A 142 5.19 -9.42 -12.66
C ALA A 142 4.24 -8.48 -13.43
N ILE A 143 4.41 -7.17 -13.32
CA ILE A 143 3.60 -6.20 -14.07
C ILE A 143 3.98 -6.13 -15.56
N HIS A 144 5.24 -6.37 -15.93
CA HIS A 144 5.65 -6.48 -17.34
C HIS A 144 5.17 -7.78 -18.01
N ILE A 145 5.04 -8.87 -17.25
CA ILE A 145 4.47 -10.13 -17.72
C ILE A 145 2.95 -10.01 -17.82
N SER A 146 2.30 -9.57 -16.75
CA SER A 146 0.84 -9.50 -16.72
C SER A 146 0.30 -8.39 -17.61
N ARG A 147 1.03 -7.28 -17.79
CA ARG A 147 0.57 -6.09 -18.53
C ARG A 147 -0.80 -5.64 -18.02
N ALA A 148 -0.91 -5.50 -16.69
CA ALA A 148 -2.20 -5.27 -16.06
C ALA A 148 -2.75 -3.86 -16.33
N GLY A 149 -1.89 -2.88 -16.62
CA GLY A 149 -2.29 -1.51 -16.94
C GLY A 149 -2.59 -1.27 -18.43
N GLU A 150 -2.29 -2.22 -19.32
CA GLU A 150 -2.64 -2.09 -20.74
C GLU A 150 -4.17 -2.21 -20.91
N GLY A 151 -4.74 -1.39 -21.81
CA GLY A 151 -6.18 -1.37 -22.09
C GLY A 151 -7.01 -0.43 -21.20
N VAL A 152 -6.37 0.34 -20.31
CA VAL A 152 -7.04 1.45 -19.63
C VAL A 152 -7.15 2.63 -20.60
N HIS A 153 -8.36 2.90 -21.11
CA HIS A 153 -8.61 4.07 -21.95
C HIS A 153 -8.97 5.27 -21.08
N LEU A 154 -7.98 6.10 -20.77
CA LEU A 154 -8.21 7.37 -20.08
C LEU A 154 -8.80 8.41 -21.06
N PRO A 155 -9.87 9.13 -20.69
CA PRO A 155 -10.46 10.15 -21.54
C PRO A 155 -9.47 11.31 -21.77
N PRO A 156 -9.50 11.93 -22.96
CA PRO A 156 -8.50 12.91 -23.39
C PRO A 156 -8.42 14.16 -22.49
N SER A 157 -9.49 14.51 -21.78
CA SER A 157 -9.50 15.62 -20.80
C SER A 157 -8.70 15.33 -19.52
N SER A 158 -8.40 14.07 -19.21
CA SER A 158 -7.53 13.67 -18.10
C SER A 158 -6.05 13.84 -18.43
N ALA A 159 -5.70 13.82 -19.72
CA ALA A 159 -4.35 14.07 -20.23
C ALA A 159 -4.04 15.58 -20.38
N ALA A 160 -5.04 16.45 -20.20
CA ALA A 160 -4.92 17.90 -20.42
C ALA A 160 -4.37 18.69 -19.23
N GLN A 161 -4.15 18.06 -18.07
CA GLN A 161 -3.01 18.48 -17.26
C GLN A 161 -1.79 17.89 -17.95
N SER A 162 -1.32 18.58 -18.99
CA SER A 162 0.02 18.40 -19.50
C SER A 162 0.93 18.38 -18.28
N LEU A 163 1.38 17.19 -17.89
CA LEU A 163 2.60 17.05 -17.15
C LEU A 163 3.60 17.77 -18.05
N ASN A 164 3.93 19.02 -17.72
CA ASN A 164 4.99 19.77 -18.36
C ASN A 164 6.27 19.05 -17.99
N VAL A 165 6.46 17.87 -18.59
CA VAL A 165 7.69 17.11 -18.54
C VAL A 165 8.58 17.80 -19.56
N SER A 166 9.08 18.98 -19.17
CA SER A 166 10.31 19.49 -19.75
C SER A 166 11.31 18.34 -19.68
N PRO A 167 12.02 17.99 -20.76
CA PRO A 167 13.02 16.94 -20.71
C PRO A 167 14.09 17.37 -19.71
N HIS A 168 14.04 16.81 -18.50
CA HIS A 168 15.06 17.04 -17.49
C HIS A 168 16.36 16.49 -18.06
N THR A 169 17.36 17.37 -18.22
CA THR A 169 18.71 16.93 -18.55
C THR A 169 19.21 16.04 -17.40
N ALA A 170 20.10 15.08 -17.65
CA ALA A 170 20.64 14.22 -16.59
C ALA A 170 21.21 15.02 -15.40
N THR A 171 21.77 16.22 -15.66
CA THR A 171 22.19 17.18 -14.63
C THR A 171 21.03 17.74 -13.81
N GLN A 172 19.91 18.14 -14.44
CA GLN A 172 18.72 18.62 -13.75
C GLN A 172 18.10 17.52 -12.88
N LEU A 173 18.05 16.31 -13.42
CA LEU A 173 17.56 15.14 -12.70
C LEU A 173 18.36 14.89 -11.42
N ILE A 174 19.68 15.06 -11.45
CA ILE A 174 20.54 14.91 -10.27
C ILE A 174 20.34 16.08 -9.30
N THR A 175 20.25 17.32 -9.78
CA THR A 175 20.02 18.48 -8.89
C THR A 175 18.66 18.43 -8.22
N ASP A 176 17.62 17.93 -8.90
CA ASP A 176 16.25 17.83 -8.39
C ASP A 176 16.10 16.80 -7.25
N ILE A 177 17.10 15.94 -7.04
CA ILE A 177 17.19 15.04 -5.89
C ILE A 177 17.42 15.84 -4.60
N PHE A 178 18.18 16.94 -4.68
CA PHE A 178 18.59 17.72 -3.53
C PHE A 178 17.63 18.90 -3.30
N PRO A 179 16.96 18.99 -2.14
CA PRO A 179 16.07 20.11 -1.87
C PRO A 179 16.83 21.43 -1.74
N GLU A 180 16.37 22.47 -2.43
CA GLU A 180 16.78 23.85 -2.16
C GLU A 180 16.12 24.40 -0.88
N ASN A 181 14.90 23.95 -0.58
CA ASN A 181 14.10 24.39 0.56
C ASN A 181 13.10 23.30 0.96
N ILE A 182 13.21 22.80 2.20
CA ILE A 182 12.34 21.73 2.68
C ILE A 182 10.86 22.12 2.72
N ALA A 183 10.52 23.35 3.08
CA ALA A 183 9.13 23.80 3.13
C ALA A 183 8.50 23.81 1.73
N LYS A 184 9.28 24.20 0.71
CA LYS A 184 8.87 24.11 -0.69
C LYS A 184 8.67 22.65 -1.12
N SER A 185 9.61 21.76 -0.83
CA SER A 185 9.49 20.34 -1.16
C SER A 185 8.25 19.69 -0.52
N VAL A 186 7.92 20.07 0.71
CA VAL A 186 6.70 19.62 1.39
C VAL A 186 5.43 20.20 0.74
N ALA A 187 5.41 21.49 0.43
CA ALA A 187 4.27 22.15 -0.19
C ALA A 187 3.97 21.62 -1.61
N GLU A 188 5.02 21.34 -2.38
CA GLU A 188 4.92 20.83 -3.76
C GLU A 188 4.80 19.30 -3.83
N GLY A 189 4.91 18.60 -2.70
CA GLY A 189 4.81 17.14 -2.66
C GLY A 189 6.01 16.41 -3.30
N GLN A 190 7.19 17.01 -3.27
CA GLN A 190 8.43 16.44 -3.79
C GLN A 190 8.99 15.39 -2.81
N VAL A 191 8.39 14.19 -2.84
CA VAL A 191 8.70 13.07 -1.92
C VAL A 191 10.20 12.74 -1.90
N LEU A 192 10.85 12.63 -3.06
CA LEU A 192 12.27 12.30 -3.15
C LEU A 192 13.15 13.31 -2.39
N GLN A 193 12.86 14.60 -2.53
CA GLN A 193 13.60 15.65 -1.84
C GLN A 193 13.38 15.61 -0.32
N ILE A 194 12.15 15.35 0.13
CA ILE A 194 11.83 15.17 1.56
C ILE A 194 12.64 14.00 2.13
N VAL A 195 12.72 12.89 1.39
CA VAL A 195 13.49 11.71 1.79
C VAL A 195 14.98 12.04 1.89
N VAL A 196 15.57 12.67 0.87
CA VAL A 196 16.99 13.06 0.86
C VAL A 196 17.32 14.00 2.02
N PHE A 197 16.49 15.02 2.26
CA PHE A 197 16.63 15.89 3.44
C PHE A 197 16.60 15.08 4.74
N SER A 198 15.63 14.18 4.89
CA SER A 198 15.46 13.39 6.12
C SER A 198 16.66 12.49 6.39
N VAL A 199 17.24 11.87 5.36
CA VAL A 199 18.47 11.07 5.47
C VAL A 199 19.65 11.94 5.89
N LEU A 200 19.89 13.06 5.22
CA LEU A 200 21.00 13.96 5.55
C LEU A 200 20.84 14.55 6.96
N PHE A 201 19.62 14.92 7.34
CA PHE A 201 19.28 15.40 8.67
C PHE A 201 19.58 14.33 9.74
N ALA A 202 19.18 13.08 9.50
CA ALA A 202 19.44 11.98 10.41
C ALA A 202 20.95 11.68 10.54
N MET A 203 21.70 11.72 9.44
CA MET A 203 23.16 11.58 9.45
C MET A 203 23.82 12.70 10.27
N ALA A 204 23.41 13.95 10.07
CA ALA A 204 23.90 15.08 10.86
C ALA A 204 23.56 14.92 12.34
N LEU A 205 22.35 14.44 12.66
CA LEU A 205 21.87 14.22 14.03
C LEU A 205 22.70 13.16 14.78
N ILE A 206 23.24 12.15 14.09
CA ILE A 206 24.16 11.15 14.68
C ILE A 206 25.47 11.80 15.14
N LEU A 207 25.96 12.82 14.43
CA LEU A 207 27.21 13.53 14.73
C LEU A 207 27.07 14.52 15.90
N VAL A 208 25.85 14.84 16.29
CA VAL A 208 25.54 15.75 17.41
C VAL A 208 25.72 15.02 18.75
N PRO A 209 26.25 15.68 19.80
CA PRO A 209 26.37 15.09 21.13
C PRO A 209 25.03 14.56 21.67
N ASP A 210 25.08 13.44 22.40
CA ASP A 210 23.91 12.73 22.93
C ASP A 210 22.89 13.64 23.65
N SER A 211 23.35 14.64 24.40
CA SER A 211 22.49 15.57 25.14
C SER A 211 21.60 16.43 24.24
N LYS A 212 22.03 16.69 23.01
CA LYS A 212 21.28 17.43 21.98
C LYS A 212 20.60 16.50 20.97
N ARG A 213 21.16 15.31 20.73
CA ARG A 213 20.57 14.28 19.88
C ARG A 213 19.27 13.73 20.46
N ARG A 214 19.26 13.37 21.75
CA ARG A 214 18.12 12.70 22.41
C ARG A 214 16.79 13.48 22.31
N PRO A 215 16.74 14.79 22.59
CA PRO A 215 15.48 15.55 22.46
C PRO A 215 14.92 15.54 21.03
N MET A 216 15.78 15.67 20.01
CA MET A 216 15.35 15.66 18.62
C MET A 216 14.86 14.28 18.18
N LEU A 217 15.54 13.23 18.63
CA LEU A 217 15.11 11.86 18.37
C LEU A 217 13.77 11.57 19.04
N ALA A 218 13.58 11.94 20.31
CA ALA A 218 12.32 11.77 21.02
C ALA A 218 11.16 12.55 20.35
N PHE A 219 11.44 13.73 19.80
CA PHE A 219 10.49 14.47 18.97
C PHE A 219 10.13 13.69 17.70
N ALA A 220 11.12 13.15 16.98
CA ALA A 220 10.87 12.37 15.77
C ALA A 220 10.07 11.08 16.06
N GLU A 221 10.38 10.38 17.15
CA GLU A 221 9.61 9.21 17.62
C GLU A 221 8.16 9.58 17.91
N SER A 222 7.95 10.64 18.70
CA SER A 222 6.60 11.13 19.04
C SER A 222 5.83 11.58 17.80
N LEU A 223 6.52 12.21 16.84
CA LEU A 223 5.93 12.63 15.57
C LEU A 223 5.49 11.42 14.75
N SER A 224 6.35 10.41 14.57
CA SER A 224 6.01 9.18 13.85
C SER A 224 4.81 8.47 14.47
N GLU A 225 4.81 8.27 15.79
CA GLU A 225 3.69 7.62 16.48
C GLU A 225 2.39 8.41 16.32
N THR A 226 2.47 9.74 16.46
CA THR A 226 1.32 10.62 16.24
C THR A 226 0.81 10.52 14.80
N MET A 227 1.71 10.46 13.80
CA MET A 227 1.34 10.32 12.39
C MET A 227 0.76 8.95 12.06
N PHE A 228 1.20 7.86 12.72
CA PHE A 228 0.53 6.56 12.61
C PHE A 228 -0.89 6.60 13.19
N LYS A 229 -1.10 7.24 14.35
CA LYS A 229 -2.46 7.45 14.89
C LYS A 229 -3.31 8.35 13.99
N PHE A 230 -2.74 9.40 13.41
CA PHE A 230 -3.42 10.25 12.44
C PHE A 230 -3.81 9.43 11.19
N THR A 231 -2.91 8.57 10.70
CA THR A 231 -3.23 7.64 9.60
C THR A 231 -4.45 6.79 9.94
N ASN A 232 -4.49 6.21 11.14
CA ASN A 232 -5.65 5.44 11.60
C ASN A 232 -6.94 6.28 11.64
N LEU A 233 -6.86 7.55 12.05
CA LEU A 233 -8.00 8.46 12.05
C LEU A 233 -8.52 8.72 10.64
N VAL A 234 -7.62 9.02 9.69
CA VAL A 234 -7.96 9.24 8.27
C VAL A 234 -8.54 7.98 7.65
N MET A 235 -8.05 6.80 8.04
CA MET A 235 -8.55 5.52 7.55
C MET A 235 -10.03 5.27 7.89
N TYR A 236 -10.59 5.88 8.95
CA TYR A 236 -12.04 5.84 9.18
C TYR A 236 -12.86 6.53 8.09
N ALA A 237 -12.28 7.49 7.37
CA ALA A 237 -12.91 8.12 6.21
C ALA A 237 -12.73 7.31 4.91
N ALA A 238 -11.86 6.28 4.90
CA ALA A 238 -11.56 5.48 3.72
C ALA A 238 -12.80 4.83 3.06
N PRO A 239 -13.80 4.28 3.80
CA PRO A 239 -15.00 3.74 3.18
C PRO A 239 -15.74 4.75 2.29
N LEU A 240 -15.87 6.00 2.74
CA LEU A 240 -16.52 7.07 1.99
C LEU A 240 -15.62 7.59 0.85
N GLY A 241 -14.32 7.70 1.09
CA GLY A 241 -13.34 8.10 0.08
C GLY A 241 -13.28 7.11 -1.09
N VAL A 242 -13.19 5.82 -0.79
CA VAL A 242 -13.19 4.73 -1.78
C VAL A 242 -14.53 4.66 -2.51
N PHE A 243 -15.65 4.79 -1.80
CA PHE A 243 -16.98 4.87 -2.41
C PHE A 243 -17.06 5.97 -3.48
N GLY A 244 -16.68 7.20 -3.12
CA GLY A 244 -16.73 8.33 -4.06
C GLY A 244 -15.73 8.21 -5.21
N ALA A 245 -14.50 7.75 -4.93
CA ALA A 245 -13.48 7.54 -5.95
C ALA A 245 -13.90 6.47 -6.97
N VAL A 246 -14.37 5.31 -6.51
CA VAL A 246 -14.81 4.21 -7.37
C VAL A 246 -16.08 4.58 -8.13
N SER A 247 -17.02 5.27 -7.47
CA SER A 247 -18.23 5.75 -8.13
C SER A 247 -17.91 6.72 -9.27
N TYR A 248 -17.04 7.71 -9.03
CA TYR A 248 -16.54 8.59 -10.08
C TYR A 248 -15.85 7.80 -11.21
N THR A 249 -14.93 6.90 -10.86
CA THR A 249 -14.16 6.12 -11.82
C THR A 249 -15.05 5.25 -12.70
N VAL A 250 -16.01 4.52 -12.13
CA VAL A 250 -16.96 3.70 -12.90
C VAL A 250 -17.97 4.56 -13.66
N GLY A 251 -18.46 5.66 -13.08
CA GLY A 251 -19.39 6.55 -13.75
C GLY A 251 -18.78 7.30 -14.94
N HIS A 252 -17.47 7.56 -14.89
CA HIS A 252 -16.75 8.26 -15.96
C HIS A 252 -16.12 7.30 -16.99
N LEU A 253 -15.54 6.19 -16.55
CA LEU A 253 -14.77 5.25 -17.40
C LEU A 253 -15.53 3.94 -17.72
N GLY A 254 -16.70 3.73 -17.10
CA GLY A 254 -17.46 2.49 -17.19
C GLY A 254 -16.91 1.37 -16.31
N LEU A 255 -17.63 0.25 -16.23
CA LEU A 255 -17.23 -0.93 -15.44
C LEU A 255 -15.96 -1.61 -15.96
N GLY A 256 -15.61 -1.40 -17.24
CA GLY A 256 -14.43 -2.00 -17.87
C GLY A 256 -13.11 -1.67 -17.14
N VAL A 257 -13.05 -0.52 -16.45
CA VAL A 257 -11.88 -0.11 -15.66
C VAL A 257 -11.59 -1.02 -14.46
N LEU A 258 -12.60 -1.76 -13.97
CA LEU A 258 -12.43 -2.68 -12.86
C LEU A 258 -11.61 -3.92 -13.26
N LEU A 259 -11.61 -4.29 -14.54
CA LEU A 259 -10.88 -5.46 -15.01
C LEU A 259 -9.35 -5.28 -14.90
N PRO A 260 -8.74 -4.18 -15.40
CA PRO A 260 -7.33 -3.85 -15.13
C PRO A 260 -6.98 -3.81 -13.64
N LEU A 261 -7.86 -3.25 -12.79
CA LEU A 261 -7.64 -3.20 -11.34
C LEU A 261 -7.71 -4.60 -10.68
N ALA A 262 -8.64 -5.45 -11.12
CA ALA A 262 -8.72 -6.83 -10.66
C ALA A 262 -7.50 -7.64 -11.12
N LYS A 263 -7.05 -7.43 -12.35
CA LYS A 263 -5.83 -8.02 -12.90
C LYS A 263 -4.59 -7.58 -12.12
N LEU A 264 -4.51 -6.29 -11.76
CA LEU A 264 -3.47 -5.74 -10.88
C LEU A 264 -3.42 -6.48 -9.54
N LEU A 265 -4.58 -6.63 -8.89
CA LEU A 265 -4.71 -7.32 -7.61
C LEU A 265 -4.30 -8.79 -7.72
N ALA A 266 -4.75 -9.49 -8.76
CA ALA A 266 -4.39 -10.88 -9.01
C ALA A 266 -2.87 -11.03 -9.24
N THR A 267 -2.28 -10.16 -10.07
CA THR A 267 -0.82 -10.12 -10.28
C THR A 267 -0.07 -9.91 -8.98
N MET A 268 -0.54 -9.01 -8.11
CA MET A 268 0.07 -8.77 -6.79
C MET A 268 0.08 -10.03 -5.93
N TYR A 269 -1.06 -10.73 -5.80
CA TYR A 269 -1.12 -11.96 -4.99
C TYR A 269 -0.25 -13.09 -5.56
N VAL A 270 -0.22 -13.25 -6.88
CA VAL A 270 0.66 -14.22 -7.54
C VAL A 270 2.12 -13.86 -7.30
N ALA A 271 2.49 -12.59 -7.41
CA ALA A 271 3.85 -12.12 -7.18
C ALA A 271 4.27 -12.27 -5.71
N LEU A 272 3.37 -12.02 -4.75
CA LEU A 272 3.61 -12.27 -3.32
C LEU A 272 3.80 -13.75 -3.02
N ALA A 273 2.96 -14.62 -3.59
CA ALA A 273 3.11 -16.07 -3.45
C ALA A 273 4.45 -16.54 -4.04
N PHE A 274 4.81 -16.04 -5.22
CA PHE A 274 6.11 -16.30 -5.83
C PHE A 274 7.26 -15.80 -4.96
N PHE A 275 7.18 -14.59 -4.38
CA PHE A 275 8.19 -14.08 -3.47
C PHE A 275 8.36 -14.96 -2.22
N ILE A 276 7.26 -15.39 -1.60
CA ILE A 276 7.31 -16.29 -0.44
C ILE A 276 7.96 -17.63 -0.80
N VAL A 277 7.58 -18.23 -1.93
CA VAL A 277 8.02 -19.58 -2.33
C VAL A 277 9.42 -19.58 -2.94
N CYS A 278 9.79 -18.57 -3.72
CA CYS A 278 11.03 -18.53 -4.49
C CYS A 278 12.12 -17.66 -3.86
N VAL A 279 11.80 -16.84 -2.85
CA VAL A 279 12.79 -16.01 -2.13
C VAL A 279 12.85 -16.42 -0.66
N LEU A 280 11.76 -16.24 0.09
CA LEU A 280 11.78 -16.47 1.54
C LEU A 280 11.98 -17.94 1.92
N LEU A 281 11.29 -18.88 1.24
CA LEU A 281 11.43 -20.30 1.51
C LEU A 281 12.87 -20.81 1.26
N PRO A 282 13.53 -20.53 0.12
CA PRO A 282 14.94 -20.88 -0.08
C PRO A 282 15.88 -20.30 0.97
N ILE A 283 15.66 -19.06 1.44
CA ILE A 283 16.45 -18.45 2.52
C ILE A 283 16.30 -19.28 3.81
N VAL A 284 15.07 -19.61 4.20
CA VAL A 284 14.78 -20.42 5.40
C VAL A 284 15.43 -21.81 5.30
N LEU A 285 15.37 -22.44 4.11
CA LEU A 285 15.99 -23.74 3.85
C LEU A 285 17.53 -23.68 3.88
N TRP A 286 18.12 -22.63 3.31
CA TRP A 286 19.57 -22.43 3.27
C TRP A 286 20.17 -22.23 4.67
N VAL A 287 19.48 -21.47 5.53
CA VAL A 287 19.87 -21.25 6.93
C VAL A 287 19.50 -22.44 7.84
N ARG A 288 18.80 -23.45 7.30
CA ARG A 288 18.39 -24.69 7.99
C ARG A 288 17.47 -24.44 9.20
N ILE A 289 16.61 -23.42 9.12
CA ILE A 289 15.59 -23.16 10.14
C ILE A 289 14.52 -24.28 10.06
N PRO A 290 14.03 -24.84 11.18
CA PRO A 290 13.02 -25.89 11.17
C PRO A 290 11.68 -25.36 10.64
N LEU A 291 11.42 -25.54 9.35
CA LEU A 291 10.32 -24.93 8.60
C LEU A 291 8.95 -25.08 9.28
N ARG A 292 8.61 -26.30 9.73
CA ARG A 292 7.31 -26.55 10.38
C ARG A 292 7.14 -25.76 11.67
N ARG A 293 8.17 -25.71 12.50
CA ARG A 293 8.14 -24.95 13.76
C ARG A 293 8.08 -23.45 13.48
N PHE A 294 8.81 -22.98 12.48
CA PHE A 294 8.83 -21.57 12.09
C PHE A 294 7.48 -21.11 11.56
N ILE A 295 6.85 -21.88 10.66
CA ILE A 295 5.50 -21.58 10.14
C ILE A 295 4.49 -21.52 11.29
N ASN A 296 4.56 -22.46 12.25
CA ASN A 296 3.64 -22.45 13.40
C ASN A 296 3.84 -21.21 14.28
N ALA A 297 5.08 -20.79 14.53
CA ALA A 297 5.38 -19.57 15.30
C ALA A 297 4.96 -18.28 14.54
N ALA A 298 5.15 -18.27 13.22
CA ALA A 298 4.79 -17.12 12.38
C ALA A 298 3.29 -17.01 12.09
N ALA A 299 2.53 -18.11 12.24
CA ALA A 299 1.11 -18.16 11.85
C ALA A 299 0.26 -17.12 12.59
N GLU A 300 0.45 -16.95 13.90
CA GLU A 300 -0.31 -15.99 14.69
C GLU A 300 0.00 -14.54 14.28
N PRO A 301 1.27 -14.06 14.30
CA PRO A 301 1.60 -12.71 13.84
C PRO A 301 1.14 -12.43 12.41
N VAL A 302 1.34 -13.37 11.48
CA VAL A 302 0.90 -13.22 10.08
C VAL A 302 -0.62 -13.11 9.98
N THR A 303 -1.37 -13.90 10.78
CA THR A 303 -2.83 -13.84 10.79
C THR A 303 -3.34 -12.51 11.35
N ILE A 304 -2.72 -12.00 12.43
CA ILE A 304 -3.03 -10.68 12.97
C ILE A 304 -2.74 -9.60 11.92
N GLY A 305 -1.60 -9.69 11.24
CA GLY A 305 -1.22 -8.70 10.21
C GLY A 305 -2.17 -8.71 9.03
N PHE A 306 -2.54 -9.90 8.57
CA PHE A 306 -3.52 -10.05 7.50
C PHE A 306 -4.92 -9.53 7.91
N ALA A 307 -5.36 -9.81 9.13
CA ALA A 307 -6.68 -9.41 9.61
C ALA A 307 -6.78 -7.90 9.93
N THR A 308 -5.69 -7.30 10.40
CA THR A 308 -5.64 -5.89 10.82
C THR A 308 -5.09 -4.96 9.74
N ALA A 309 -4.44 -5.49 8.71
CA ALA A 309 -3.68 -4.73 7.72
C ALA A 309 -2.65 -3.77 8.36
N SER A 310 -2.13 -4.13 9.53
CA SER A 310 -1.18 -3.30 10.30
C SER A 310 -0.01 -4.13 10.80
N SER A 311 1.21 -3.78 10.35
CA SER A 311 2.45 -4.37 10.86
C SER A 311 2.70 -4.01 12.33
N GLU A 312 2.26 -2.84 12.79
CA GLU A 312 2.41 -2.38 14.19
C GLU A 312 1.63 -3.30 15.14
N ALA A 313 0.41 -3.69 14.74
CA ALA A 313 -0.43 -4.60 15.52
C ALA A 313 0.18 -6.01 15.67
N THR A 314 1.08 -6.41 14.78
CA THR A 314 1.74 -7.73 14.82
C THR A 314 3.01 -7.75 15.64
N LEU A 315 3.67 -6.60 15.82
CA LEU A 315 5.02 -6.53 16.38
C LEU A 315 5.12 -7.14 17.78
N PRO A 316 4.20 -6.89 18.74
CA PRO A 316 4.26 -7.50 20.06
C PRO A 316 4.18 -9.04 20.01
N SER A 317 3.24 -9.58 19.23
CA SER A 317 3.07 -11.04 19.06
C SER A 317 4.28 -11.66 18.35
N ALA A 318 4.85 -10.98 17.35
CA ALA A 318 6.05 -11.44 16.65
C ALA A 318 7.28 -11.54 17.58
N ILE A 319 7.44 -10.58 18.51
CA ILE A 319 8.51 -10.61 19.52
C ILE A 319 8.35 -11.83 20.42
N GLU A 320 7.16 -12.03 21.00
CA GLU A 320 6.88 -13.15 21.90
C GLU A 320 7.03 -14.52 21.22
N GLN A 321 6.54 -14.65 19.99
CA GLN A 321 6.64 -15.89 19.21
C GLN A 321 8.09 -16.22 18.82
N LEU A 322 8.93 -15.22 18.51
CA LEU A 322 10.33 -15.45 18.17
C LEU A 322 11.22 -15.71 19.39
N GLU A 323 10.94 -15.07 20.53
CA GLU A 323 11.59 -15.39 21.81
C GLU A 323 11.27 -16.82 22.25
N SER A 324 9.99 -17.23 22.20
CA SER A 324 9.57 -18.61 22.53
C SER A 324 10.07 -19.65 21.52
N PHE A 325 10.29 -19.26 20.26
CA PHE A 325 10.96 -20.09 19.26
C PHE A 325 12.44 -20.34 19.57
N GLY A 326 13.05 -19.55 20.45
CA GLY A 326 14.43 -19.69 20.91
C GLY A 326 15.42 -18.70 20.30
N VAL A 327 14.94 -17.60 19.69
CA VAL A 327 15.82 -16.52 19.21
C VAL A 327 16.27 -15.68 20.40
N PRO A 328 17.57 -15.38 20.57
CA PRO A 328 18.06 -14.52 21.65
C PRO A 328 17.35 -13.17 21.67
N ARG A 329 16.95 -12.74 22.87
CA ARG A 329 16.18 -11.52 23.09
C ARG A 329 16.87 -10.28 22.53
N GLU A 330 18.19 -10.20 22.60
CA GLU A 330 18.96 -9.09 22.04
C GLU A 330 18.83 -9.00 20.51
N ILE A 331 18.70 -10.15 19.84
CA ILE A 331 18.48 -10.20 18.38
C ILE A 331 17.05 -9.80 18.06
N VAL A 332 16.06 -10.34 18.78
CA VAL A 332 14.63 -10.02 18.54
C VAL A 332 14.35 -8.54 18.77
N ALA A 333 14.80 -8.01 19.90
CA ALA A 333 14.60 -6.61 20.30
C ALA A 333 15.29 -5.60 19.37
N PHE A 334 16.30 -6.04 18.61
CA PHE A 334 16.95 -5.20 17.61
C PHE A 334 16.36 -5.40 16.22
N VAL A 335 16.34 -6.64 15.70
CA VAL A 335 16.05 -6.92 14.29
C VAL A 335 14.58 -6.68 13.94
N LEU A 336 13.63 -7.03 14.81
CA LEU A 336 12.20 -6.83 14.49
C LEU A 336 11.80 -5.36 14.43
N PRO A 337 12.13 -4.50 15.41
CA PRO A 337 11.82 -3.07 15.30
C PRO A 337 12.52 -2.39 14.12
N THR A 338 13.78 -2.73 13.84
CA THR A 338 14.47 -2.20 12.65
C THR A 338 13.81 -2.70 11.36
N GLY A 339 13.44 -3.98 11.29
CA GLY A 339 12.78 -4.57 10.13
C GLY A 339 11.39 -4.00 9.86
N TYR A 340 10.64 -3.64 10.91
CA TYR A 340 9.33 -2.99 10.78
C TYR A 340 9.40 -1.71 9.92
N SER A 341 10.46 -0.92 10.05
CA SER A 341 10.65 0.32 9.28
C SER A 341 11.43 0.14 7.97
N PHE A 342 12.37 -0.81 7.91
CA PHE A 342 13.31 -0.93 6.77
C PHE A 342 13.09 -2.14 5.86
N ASN A 343 12.23 -3.09 6.25
CA ASN A 343 12.00 -4.34 5.53
C ASN A 343 10.51 -4.57 5.20
N MET A 344 9.91 -3.63 4.47
CA MET A 344 8.51 -3.70 4.05
C MET A 344 8.37 -4.40 2.68
N ASP A 345 8.91 -5.63 2.53
CA ASP A 345 9.04 -6.32 1.24
C ASP A 345 7.74 -6.39 0.43
N GLY A 346 6.62 -6.69 1.11
CA GLY A 346 5.31 -6.73 0.46
C GLY A 346 4.84 -5.37 -0.05
N ALA A 347 5.14 -4.30 0.69
CA ALA A 347 4.86 -2.93 0.27
C ALA A 347 5.76 -2.52 -0.90
N SER A 348 7.06 -2.82 -0.84
CA SER A 348 8.01 -2.53 -1.92
C SER A 348 7.63 -3.24 -3.22
N LEU A 349 7.23 -4.52 -3.14
CA LEU A 349 6.70 -5.27 -4.28
C LEU A 349 5.45 -4.61 -4.86
N TYR A 350 4.47 -4.26 -4.02
CA TYR A 350 3.25 -3.60 -4.45
C TYR A 350 3.51 -2.21 -5.06
N GLN A 351 4.38 -1.41 -4.46
CA GLN A 351 4.74 -0.07 -4.94
C GLN A 351 5.37 -0.13 -6.33
N SER A 352 6.28 -1.06 -6.56
CA SER A 352 6.86 -1.32 -7.88
C SER A 352 5.76 -1.68 -8.89
N LEU A 353 4.91 -2.64 -8.53
CA LEU A 353 3.82 -3.11 -9.38
C LEU A 353 2.82 -1.98 -9.71
N ALA A 354 2.41 -1.19 -8.72
CA ALA A 354 1.49 -0.07 -8.85
C ALA A 354 2.06 1.08 -9.67
N LEU A 355 3.35 1.41 -9.51
CA LEU A 355 4.01 2.45 -10.30
C LEU A 355 3.95 2.11 -11.79
N PHE A 356 4.38 0.91 -12.16
CA PHE A 356 4.41 0.49 -13.55
C PHE A 356 3.01 0.20 -14.12
N PHE A 357 2.04 -0.13 -13.27
CA PHE A 357 0.63 -0.13 -13.68
C PHE A 357 0.15 1.26 -14.09
N VAL A 358 0.46 2.30 -13.32
CA VAL A 358 0.11 3.69 -13.66
C VAL A 358 0.81 4.12 -14.95
N VAL A 359 2.08 3.76 -15.13
CA VAL A 359 2.84 4.01 -16.37
C VAL A 359 2.15 3.35 -17.57
N GLN A 360 1.78 2.07 -17.47
CA GLN A 360 1.06 1.34 -18.52
C GLN A 360 -0.32 1.96 -18.80
N ALA A 361 -1.09 2.28 -17.74
CA ALA A 361 -2.42 2.85 -17.85
C ALA A 361 -2.42 4.27 -18.44
N ALA A 362 -1.35 5.02 -18.23
CA ALA A 362 -1.14 6.33 -18.84
C ALA A 362 -0.59 6.26 -20.28
N GLY A 363 -0.30 5.06 -20.80
CA GLY A 363 0.31 4.88 -22.12
C GLY A 363 1.73 5.46 -22.22
N LEU A 364 2.44 5.57 -21.09
CA LEU A 364 3.80 6.11 -21.05
C LEU A 364 4.81 4.99 -21.36
N HIS A 365 5.81 5.32 -22.16
CA HIS A 365 6.91 4.41 -22.52
C HIS A 365 8.25 4.97 -22.02
N PRO A 366 8.53 4.90 -20.70
CA PRO A 366 9.78 5.39 -20.16
C PRO A 366 10.97 4.58 -20.70
N SER A 367 12.08 5.26 -20.97
CA SER A 367 13.33 4.60 -21.35
C SER A 367 13.86 3.73 -20.21
N ILE A 368 14.72 2.76 -20.50
CA ILE A 368 15.32 1.88 -19.48
C ILE A 368 15.97 2.70 -18.36
N GLY A 369 16.66 3.79 -18.69
CA GLY A 369 17.26 4.68 -17.69
C GLY A 369 16.24 5.35 -16.77
N GLN A 370 15.09 5.78 -17.30
CA GLN A 370 13.99 6.32 -16.49
C GLN A 370 13.36 5.26 -15.59
N GLN A 371 13.20 4.03 -16.09
CA GLN A 371 12.67 2.92 -15.29
C GLN A 371 13.61 2.55 -14.14
N VAL A 372 14.92 2.54 -14.39
CA VAL A 372 15.93 2.32 -13.34
C VAL A 372 15.85 3.43 -12.29
N LEU A 373 15.77 4.70 -12.70
CA LEU A 373 15.62 5.81 -11.76
C LEU A 373 14.35 5.68 -10.93
N MET A 374 13.22 5.36 -11.56
CA MET A 374 11.94 5.13 -10.90
C MET A 374 12.04 4.05 -9.81
N ILE A 375 12.69 2.93 -10.12
CA ILE A 375 12.93 1.84 -9.15
C ILE A 375 13.86 2.31 -8.03
N LEU A 376 14.93 3.05 -8.33
CA LEU A 376 15.85 3.58 -7.32
C LEU A 376 15.16 4.58 -6.39
N THR A 377 14.33 5.48 -6.94
CA THR A 377 13.52 6.41 -6.15
C THR A 377 12.56 5.64 -5.24
N LEU A 378 11.86 4.63 -5.78
CA LEU A 378 10.98 3.78 -4.99
C LEU A 378 11.73 3.04 -3.87
N LEU A 379 12.94 2.55 -4.14
CA LEU A 379 13.75 1.80 -3.18
C LEU A 379 14.05 2.66 -1.96
N ILE A 380 14.44 3.92 -2.17
CA ILE A 380 14.71 4.87 -1.10
C ILE A 380 13.40 5.27 -0.40
N SER A 381 12.32 5.56 -1.14
CA SER A 381 11.03 5.97 -0.55
C SER A 381 10.26 4.85 0.13
N SER A 382 10.58 3.58 -0.18
CA SER A 382 9.99 2.41 0.46
C SER A 382 10.58 2.14 1.84
N LYS A 383 11.64 2.86 2.22
CA LYS A 383 12.20 2.85 3.56
C LYS A 383 11.51 3.93 4.37
N GLY A 384 10.94 3.54 5.51
CA GLY A 384 10.12 4.40 6.36
C GLY A 384 8.68 4.52 5.89
#